data_AF-A0A139PI94-F1
#
_entry.id   AF-A0A139PI94-F1
#
_cell.length_a   1.000
_cell.length_b   1.000
_cell.length_c   1.000
_cell.angle_alpha   90.00
_cell.angle_beta   90.00
_cell.angle_gamma   90.00
#
_symmetry.space_group_name_H-M   'P 1'
#
loop_
_entity.id
_entity.type
_entity.pdbx_description
1 polymer ?
#
loop_
_entity_poly.entity_id
_entity_poly.type
_entity_poly.pdbx_seq_one_letter_code
_entity_poly.pdbx_strand_id
1 'polypeptide(L)' 'MIYPDGSTVSYTYDELDRLTSVTDVKGQKTSYSYNTAGDLTEVIRGNLTSAN' A
#
# COMPACT_ATOMS: atom_id res chain seq x y z
N MET A 1 6.58 -10.19 0.01
CA MET A 1 6.41 -11.60 0.46
C MET A 1 5.72 -12.33 -0.67
N ILE A 2 6.31 -13.43 -1.18
CA ILE A 2 5.70 -14.24 -2.23
C ILE A 2 4.97 -15.37 -1.53
N TYR A 3 3.66 -15.46 -1.73
CA TYR A 3 2.84 -16.53 -1.19
C TYR A 3 3.03 -17.80 -2.04
N PRO A 4 2.82 -19.00 -1.47
CA PRO A 4 3.03 -20.27 -2.18
C PRO A 4 2.09 -20.48 -3.39
N ASP A 5 1.04 -19.68 -3.52
CA ASP A 5 0.16 -19.60 -4.70
C ASP A 5 0.72 -18.70 -5.82
N GLY A 6 1.92 -18.13 -5.64
CA GLY A 6 2.56 -17.20 -6.57
C GLY A 6 2.09 -15.75 -6.43
N SER A 7 1.11 -15.50 -5.55
CA SER A 7 0.65 -14.16 -5.25
C SER A 7 1.75 -13.35 -4.55
N THR A 8 1.81 -12.04 -4.80
CA THR A 8 2.82 -11.17 -4.17
C THR A 8 2.16 -9.97 -3.51
N VAL A 9 2.61 -9.67 -2.29
CA VAL A 9 2.35 -8.37 -1.67
C VAL A 9 3.64 -7.58 -1.66
N SER A 10 3.57 -6.38 -2.21
CA SER A 10 4.68 -5.45 -2.35
C SER A 10 4.45 -4.25 -1.45
N TYR A 11 5.48 -3.91 -0.68
CA TYR A 11 5.49 -2.76 0.21
C TYR A 11 6.55 -1.78 -0.28
N THR A 12 6.21 -0.50 -0.33
CA THR A 12 7.13 0.59 -0.66
C THR A 12 7.25 1.50 0.54
N TYR A 13 8.49 1.85 0.87
CA TYR A 13 8.82 2.73 1.98
C TYR A 13 9.51 3.99 1.45
N ASP A 14 9.39 5.09 2.17
CA ASP A 14 10.21 6.28 1.92
C ASP A 14 11.57 6.20 2.61
N GLU A 15 12.38 7.25 2.47
CA GLU A 15 13.72 7.37 3.07
C GLU A 15 13.72 7.39 4.60
N LEU A 16 12.55 7.52 5.22
CA LEU A 16 12.34 7.49 6.67
C LEU A 16 11.76 6.15 7.14
N ASP A 17 11.82 5.11 6.30
CA ASP A 17 11.26 3.78 6.55
C ASP A 17 9.73 3.79 6.81
N ARG A 18 9.02 4.81 6.32
CA ARG A 18 7.55 4.91 6.45
C ARG A 18 6.88 4.28 5.24
N LEU A 19 5.83 3.51 5.50
CA LEU A 19 5.09 2.79 4.46
C LEU A 19 4.33 3.77 3.56
N THR A 20 4.75 3.95 2.31
CA THR A 20 4.11 4.85 1.33
C THR A 20 3.18 4.13 0.37
N SER A 21 3.37 2.82 0.16
CA SER A 21 2.44 2.05 -0.67
C SER A 21 2.41 0.56 -0.34
N VAL A 22 1.23 -0.02 -0.47
CA VAL A 22 0.98 -1.46 -0.41
C VAL A 22 0.26 -1.88 -1.66
N THR A 23 0.82 -2.82 -2.40
CA THR A 23 0.12 -3.52 -3.49
C THR A 23 -0.21 -4.92 -3.01
N ASP A 24 -1.50 -5.20 -2.87
CA ASP A 24 -2.02 -6.50 -2.45
C ASP A 24 -1.94 -7.55 -3.57
N VAL A 25 -2.12 -8.83 -3.24
CA VAL A 25 -2.10 -9.95 -4.19
C VAL A 25 -3.06 -9.79 -5.36
N LYS A 26 -4.15 -9.04 -5.17
CA LYS A 26 -5.14 -8.74 -6.21
C LYS A 26 -4.73 -7.59 -7.13
N GLY A 27 -3.51 -7.06 -7.00
CA GLY A 27 -3.04 -5.87 -7.72
C GLY A 27 -3.62 -4.55 -7.20
N GLN A 28 -4.34 -4.59 -6.07
CA GLN A 28 -4.93 -3.40 -5.46
C GLN A 28 -3.84 -2.59 -4.76
N LYS A 29 -3.64 -1.35 -5.20
CA LYS A 29 -2.65 -0.44 -4.64
C LYS A 29 -3.29 0.51 -3.63
N THR A 30 -2.79 0.52 -2.40
CA THR A 30 -3.04 1.55 -1.41
C THR A 30 -1.81 2.43 -1.29
N SER A 31 -1.98 3.75 -1.30
CA SER A 31 -0.92 4.74 -1.10
C SER A 31 -1.17 5.54 0.16
N TYR A 32 -0.10 5.89 0.85
CA TYR A 32 -0.09 6.62 2.11
C TYR A 32 0.81 7.85 1.95
N SER A 33 0.29 9.02 2.29
CA SER A 33 1.06 10.27 2.30
C SER A 33 1.22 10.74 3.74
N TYR A 34 2.42 11.21 4.08
CA TYR A 34 2.74 11.73 5.41
C TYR A 34 3.16 13.19 5.33
N ASN A 35 2.88 13.96 6.38
CA ASN A 35 3.45 15.29 6.53
C ASN A 35 4.93 15.22 7.01
N THR A 36 5.54 16.40 7.14
CA THR A 36 6.91 16.56 7.66
C THR A 36 7.04 16.21 9.14
N ALA A 37 5.95 16.20 9.91
CA ALA A 37 5.93 15.79 11.31
C ALA A 37 5.86 14.26 11.48
N GLY A 38 5.58 13.50 10.42
CA GLY A 38 5.42 12.05 10.48
C GLY A 38 3.97 11.57 10.48
N ASP A 39 3.00 12.47 10.53
CA ASP A 39 1.59 12.11 10.58
C ASP A 39 1.07 11.73 9.20
N LEU A 40 0.24 10.68 9.16
CA LEU A 40 -0.48 10.27 7.97
C LEU A 40 -1.53 11.32 7.61
N THR A 41 -1.38 11.95 6.44
CA THR A 41 -2.30 12.99 5.95
C THR A 41 -3.29 12.46 4.93
N GLU A 42 -2.94 11.42 4.19
CA GLU A 42 -3.77 10.91 3.12
C GLU A 42 -3.64 9.40 2.96
N VAL A 43 -4.77 8.76 2.66
CA VAL A 43 -4.82 7.35 2.26
C VAL A 43 -5.63 7.24 0.97
N ILE A 44 -4.94 6.88 -0.11
CA ILE A 44 -5.58 6.62 -1.40
C ILE A 44 -5.65 5.11 -1.59
N ARG A 45 -6.85 4.55 -1.51
CA ARG A 45 -7.11 3.16 -1.88
C ARG A 45 -7.51 3.12 -3.36
N GLY A 46 -6.65 2.56 -4.21
CA GLY A 46 -6.98 2.25 -5.59
C GLY A 46 -8.21 1.35 -5.61
N ASN A 47 -9.31 1.93 -6.09
CA ASN A 47 -10.67 1.39 -6.20
C ASN A 47 -10.92 0.06 -5.45
N LEU A 48 -11.63 0.16 -4.33
CA LEU A 48 -12.37 -0.97 -3.78
C LEU A 48 -13.40 -1.40 -4.83
N THR A 49 -13.04 -2.32 -5.72
CA THR A 49 -14.06 -3.18 -6.34
C THR A 49 -14.52 -4.14 -5.24
N SER A 50 -15.30 -3.60 -4.31
CA SER A 50 -16.12 -4.41 -3.44
C SER A 50 -17.15 -5.06 -4.36
N ALA A 51 -17.10 -6.38 -4.39
CA ALA A 51 -18.05 -7.27 -5.01
C ALA A 51 -19.49 -6.74 -4.99
N ASN A 52 -20.11 -6.71 -6.17
CA ASN A 52 -21.36 -7.42 -6.42
C ASN A 52 -21.29 -8.03 -7.82
#